data_AF-A0A366IPH5-F1
#
_entry.id   AF-A0A366IPH5-F1
#
_cell.length_a   1.000
_cell.length_b   1.000
_cell.length_c   1.000
_cell.angle_alpha   90.00
_cell.angle_beta   90.00
_cell.angle_gamma   90.00
#
_symmetry.space_group_name_H-M   'P 1'
#
loop_
_entity.id
_entity.type
_entity.pdbx_description
1 polymer ?
#
loop_
_entity_poly.entity_id
_entity_poly.type
_entity_poly.pdbx_seq_one_letter_code
_entity_poly.pdbx_strand_id
1 'polypeptide(L)'
;MRFGLTCTALTMALALAGCSSSAPEEAPTGDPSAPTPSPEDLPAPADISPADFADEAEDIVGGLSDEELAGSVIIGTWAGTDTQAGVRLITEHHLGGVIVMKDNLPETPEPAQVAGVTEALAGARTEGRPVSIGVDQEGGPVSRLSTGALPFPPLMALAATGDLGLTAEATAVQARDLTDLGFTIDFAPTADVTTGPDDVTINVRSAGDDHEDVAEVVASVVEGYWAGGMAGAAKHFPGHGRLGVDSHESLPVSTKSIDELEDTDLLPFRSAVEAGVPMVMMGHIALPDATTTPATLNEEAYSALRDTLDHDGVIVTDALNMKAVPQDLGGGETVRALKAGADLALMPPDSAAAQQAVLAALGSGDLKRDDLVEKAERVVAMQLATEEAQRSVEAAGGSGSGGSEAVLTEVAEKSLTVLKGECEFPGTDSIDIVGGSEAETAALTAAAEDEGLRVGSGGTTVSLSPQTSADVAVGTAAPWTMRSTSAPSAVTAYDDNPFALRAVAKWLKGELSAAGRLPVEYPGSDEAPDCA
;
A
#
# COMPACT_ATOMS: atom_id res chain seq x y z
N MET A 1 -34.12 13.44 59.97
CA MET A 1 -35.44 13.85 60.50
C MET A 1 -35.25 15.16 61.26
N ARG A 2 -36.03 16.20 60.90
CA ARG A 2 -36.18 17.55 61.51
C ARG A 2 -35.10 18.63 61.28
N PHE A 3 -35.35 19.40 60.22
CA PHE A 3 -35.43 20.87 60.09
C PHE A 3 -34.86 21.79 61.18
N GLY A 4 -34.13 22.82 60.72
CA GLY A 4 -33.88 24.08 61.43
C GLY A 4 -33.47 25.18 60.44
N LEU A 5 -34.44 25.97 60.02
CA LEU A 5 -34.37 27.10 59.09
C LEU A 5 -33.77 28.33 59.79
N THR A 6 -32.89 29.11 59.14
CA THR A 6 -32.69 30.52 59.53
C THR A 6 -32.35 31.36 58.30
N CYS A 7 -33.33 32.15 57.87
CA CYS A 7 -33.17 33.25 56.92
C CYS A 7 -32.41 34.41 57.56
N THR A 8 -31.51 35.05 56.83
CA THR A 8 -31.18 36.46 57.06
C THR A 8 -30.98 37.14 55.71
N ALA A 9 -31.66 38.27 55.56
CA ALA A 9 -31.88 38.97 54.31
C ALA A 9 -30.75 39.95 53.96
N LEU A 10 -30.42 39.95 52.66
CA LEU A 10 -30.24 41.08 51.76
C LEU A 10 -29.47 42.33 52.24
N THR A 11 -28.35 42.63 51.58
CA THR A 11 -28.03 44.01 51.16
C THR A 11 -27.35 43.97 49.80
N MET A 12 -28.08 44.46 48.80
CA MET A 12 -27.70 44.54 47.39
C MET A 12 -26.92 45.85 47.19
N ALA A 13 -25.70 45.79 46.66
CA ALA A 13 -24.97 46.95 46.18
C ALA A 13 -24.75 46.79 44.67
N LEU A 14 -25.48 47.60 43.90
CA LEU A 14 -25.34 47.79 42.46
C LEU A 14 -24.01 48.49 42.16
N ALA A 15 -23.17 47.90 41.32
CA ALA A 15 -22.11 48.61 40.61
C ALA A 15 -22.32 48.39 39.10
N LEU A 16 -22.65 49.50 38.41
CA LEU A 16 -22.78 49.61 36.97
C LEU A 16 -21.40 49.80 36.34
N ALA A 17 -21.00 48.87 35.48
CA ALA A 17 -20.03 49.05 34.39
C ALA A 17 -20.43 47.99 33.35
N GLY A 18 -20.96 48.31 32.17
CA GLY A 18 -20.39 49.22 31.18
C GLY A 18 -20.03 48.34 29.98
N CYS A 19 -21.02 48.01 29.15
CA CYS A 19 -20.85 47.17 27.96
C CYS A 19 -19.92 47.87 26.95
N SER A 20 -18.85 47.19 26.55
CA SER A 20 -18.17 47.45 25.28
C SER A 20 -18.21 46.16 24.48
N SER A 21 -19.02 46.15 23.43
CA SER A 21 -19.10 45.06 22.45
C SER A 21 -17.87 45.11 21.55
N SER A 22 -16.92 44.21 21.76
CA SER A 22 -15.94 43.83 20.74
C SER A 22 -16.59 42.78 19.85
N ALA A 23 -16.71 43.08 18.57
CA ALA A 23 -17.18 42.16 17.53
C ALA A 23 -16.26 40.92 17.44
N PRO A 24 -16.75 39.77 16.97
CA PRO A 24 -15.91 38.62 16.68
C PRO A 24 -14.96 38.97 15.52
N GLU A 25 -13.68 38.69 15.70
CA GLU A 25 -12.66 38.79 14.66
C GLU A 25 -12.94 37.69 13.62
N GLU A 26 -13.22 38.10 12.38
CA GLU A 26 -13.40 37.19 11.24
C GLU A 26 -12.13 36.35 11.04
N ALA A 27 -12.29 35.03 11.03
CA ALA A 27 -11.26 34.13 10.54
C ALA A 27 -10.93 34.49 9.07
N PRO A 28 -9.65 34.44 8.65
CA PRO A 28 -9.31 34.74 7.28
C PRO A 28 -9.99 33.71 6.38
N THR A 29 -10.93 34.17 5.56
CA THR A 29 -11.47 33.39 4.44
C THR A 29 -10.33 33.14 3.47
N GLY A 30 -9.88 31.88 3.39
CA GLY A 30 -8.94 31.45 2.38
C GLY A 30 -9.48 31.77 0.99
N ASP A 31 -8.63 32.35 0.16
CA ASP A 31 -8.91 32.70 -1.23
C ASP A 31 -9.04 31.39 -2.05
N PRO A 32 -10.18 31.10 -2.71
CA PRO A 32 -10.37 29.87 -3.50
C PRO A 32 -9.61 29.92 -4.85
N SER A 33 -8.54 30.69 -4.93
CA SER A 33 -7.65 30.84 -6.09
C SER A 33 -6.18 30.63 -5.75
N ALA A 34 -5.89 29.92 -4.65
CA ALA A 34 -4.55 29.38 -4.46
C ALA A 34 -4.28 28.37 -5.60
N PRO A 35 -3.19 28.54 -6.37
CA PRO A 35 -2.83 27.59 -7.41
C PRO A 35 -2.55 26.22 -6.77
N THR A 36 -3.06 25.16 -7.39
CA THR A 36 -2.61 23.79 -7.12
C THR A 36 -1.09 23.75 -7.23
N PRO A 37 -0.36 23.18 -6.24
CA PRO A 37 1.07 23.02 -6.36
C PRO A 37 1.39 22.26 -7.65
N SER A 38 2.40 22.72 -8.38
CA SER A 38 2.88 22.01 -9.58
C SER A 38 3.75 20.83 -9.12
N PRO A 39 4.03 19.81 -9.96
CA PRO A 39 4.94 18.70 -9.61
C PRO A 39 6.33 19.14 -9.12
N GLU A 40 6.74 20.38 -9.40
CA GLU A 40 7.96 21.01 -8.89
C GLU A 40 7.92 21.41 -7.40
N ASP A 41 6.75 21.34 -6.73
CA ASP A 41 6.56 21.72 -5.33
C ASP A 41 6.54 20.52 -4.35
N LEU A 42 6.64 19.28 -4.85
CA LEU A 42 6.99 18.15 -3.98
C LEU A 42 8.41 18.41 -3.46
N PRO A 43 8.68 18.25 -2.14
CA PRO A 43 10.06 18.21 -1.70
C PRO A 43 10.72 17.12 -2.54
N ALA A 44 11.73 17.51 -3.33
CA ALA A 44 12.53 16.55 -4.09
C ALA A 44 12.84 15.40 -3.14
N PRO A 45 12.73 14.12 -3.57
CA PRO A 45 13.16 13.00 -2.76
C PRO A 45 14.51 13.43 -2.23
N ALA A 46 14.64 13.54 -0.91
CA ALA A 46 15.95 13.79 -0.37
C ALA A 46 16.83 12.68 -0.96
N ASP A 47 18.02 13.03 -1.48
CA ASP A 47 19.02 12.07 -1.99
C ASP A 47 19.47 11.17 -0.82
N ILE A 48 18.54 10.38 -0.28
CA ILE A 48 18.68 9.50 0.86
C ILE A 48 18.77 8.12 0.25
N SER A 49 19.96 7.56 0.31
CA SER A 49 20.19 6.18 -0.05
C SER A 49 20.50 5.38 1.22
N PRO A 50 20.05 4.12 1.34
CA PRO A 50 20.60 3.19 2.33
C PRO A 50 22.13 3.16 2.33
N ALA A 51 22.78 3.34 1.18
CA ALA A 51 24.23 3.35 1.06
C ALA A 51 24.91 4.47 1.89
N ASP A 52 24.23 5.58 2.15
CA ASP A 52 24.75 6.69 2.96
C ASP A 52 24.93 6.32 4.45
N PHE A 53 24.28 5.23 4.88
CA PHE A 53 24.27 4.76 6.27
C PHE A 53 25.09 3.47 6.46
N ALA A 54 25.89 3.07 5.48
CA ALA A 54 26.67 1.83 5.53
C ALA A 54 27.63 1.77 6.73
N ASP A 55 28.39 2.84 7.00
CA ASP A 55 29.33 2.90 8.12
C ASP A 55 28.61 2.80 9.49
N GLU A 56 27.46 3.47 9.63
CA GLU A 56 26.66 3.42 10.86
C GLU A 56 26.01 2.03 11.05
N ALA A 57 25.58 1.41 9.96
CA ALA A 57 25.06 0.05 9.96
C ALA A 57 26.15 -0.97 10.37
N GLU A 58 27.38 -0.85 9.84
CA GLU A 58 28.53 -1.70 10.23
C GLU A 58 28.81 -1.55 11.74
N ASP A 59 28.82 -0.33 12.27
CA ASP A 59 29.04 -0.08 13.70
C ASP A 59 27.94 -0.72 14.59
N ILE A 60 26.67 -0.60 14.19
CA ILE A 60 25.54 -1.21 14.92
C ILE A 60 25.62 -2.74 14.85
N VAL A 61 25.78 -3.30 13.65
CA VAL A 61 25.76 -4.75 13.41
C VAL A 61 26.99 -5.44 14.02
N GLY A 62 28.16 -4.80 13.96
CA GLY A 62 29.39 -5.27 14.58
C GLY A 62 29.28 -5.44 16.10
N GLY A 63 28.34 -4.74 16.74
CA GLY A 63 28.02 -4.86 18.16
C GLY A 63 27.08 -6.02 18.52
N LEU A 64 26.42 -6.67 17.55
CA LEU A 64 25.38 -7.67 17.81
C LEU A 64 25.97 -9.03 18.20
N SER A 65 25.41 -9.63 19.25
CA SER A 65 25.61 -11.06 19.52
C SER A 65 25.02 -11.94 18.41
N ASP A 66 25.38 -13.23 18.36
CA ASP A 66 24.81 -14.18 17.39
C ASP A 66 23.28 -14.30 17.53
N GLU A 67 22.77 -14.20 18.76
CA GLU A 67 21.33 -14.27 19.05
C GLU A 67 20.58 -13.05 18.50
N GLU A 68 21.17 -11.85 18.67
CA GLU A 68 20.62 -10.61 18.14
C GLU A 68 20.73 -10.53 16.62
N LEU A 69 21.87 -10.97 16.06
CA LEU A 69 22.06 -11.03 14.62
C LEU A 69 21.03 -11.98 13.97
N ALA A 70 20.77 -13.14 14.57
CA ALA A 70 19.79 -14.10 14.07
C ALA A 70 18.35 -13.54 14.02
N GLY A 71 17.99 -12.67 14.97
CA GLY A 71 16.69 -11.99 14.97
C GLY A 71 16.61 -10.82 13.99
N SER A 72 17.71 -10.07 13.82
CA SER A 72 17.74 -8.82 13.04
C SER A 72 17.32 -8.98 11.56
N VAL A 73 17.42 -10.19 11.01
CA VAL A 73 17.08 -10.52 9.62
C VAL A 73 15.69 -11.14 9.46
N ILE A 74 14.80 -10.95 10.43
CA ILE A 74 13.44 -11.51 10.44
C ILE A 74 12.41 -10.41 10.72
N ILE A 75 11.38 -10.33 9.88
CA ILE A 75 10.13 -9.60 10.13
C ILE A 75 9.05 -10.61 10.53
N GLY A 76 8.59 -10.55 11.77
CA GLY A 76 7.55 -11.44 12.29
C GLY A 76 6.14 -10.87 12.15
N THR A 77 5.14 -11.69 12.45
CA THR A 77 3.79 -11.23 12.77
C THR A 77 3.24 -12.00 13.97
N TRP A 78 2.12 -11.56 14.54
CA TRP A 78 1.50 -12.22 15.69
C TRP A 78 0.03 -12.52 15.42
N ALA A 79 -0.57 -13.37 16.27
CA ALA A 79 -1.98 -13.73 16.16
C ALA A 79 -2.85 -12.83 17.05
N GLY A 80 -3.98 -12.37 16.50
CA GLY A 80 -4.97 -11.59 17.22
C GLY A 80 -4.49 -10.18 17.61
N THR A 81 -5.32 -9.50 18.40
CA THR A 81 -5.17 -8.07 18.71
C THR A 81 -4.34 -7.77 19.96
N ASP A 82 -3.62 -8.75 20.52
CA ASP A 82 -2.70 -8.51 21.65
C ASP A 82 -1.37 -7.96 21.12
N THR A 83 -1.25 -6.65 21.00
CA THR A 83 -0.01 -5.98 20.54
C THR A 83 1.22 -6.38 21.35
N GLN A 84 1.05 -6.78 22.62
CA GLN A 84 2.19 -7.22 23.43
C GLN A 84 2.84 -8.50 22.87
N ALA A 85 2.12 -9.30 22.07
CA ALA A 85 2.72 -10.41 21.35
C ALA A 85 3.76 -9.94 20.33
N GLY A 86 3.45 -8.89 19.55
CA GLY A 86 4.41 -8.25 18.64
C GLY A 86 5.59 -7.62 19.37
N VAL A 87 5.33 -6.92 20.49
CA VAL A 87 6.40 -6.35 21.34
C VAL A 87 7.38 -7.41 21.84
N ARG A 88 6.88 -8.58 22.26
CA ARG A 88 7.73 -9.71 22.68
C ARG A 88 8.58 -10.28 21.56
N LEU A 89 8.08 -10.32 20.33
CA LEU A 89 8.90 -10.73 19.18
C LEU A 89 10.13 -9.82 19.04
N ILE A 90 9.95 -8.50 19.09
CA ILE A 90 11.05 -7.53 18.97
C ILE A 90 12.01 -7.64 20.17
N THR A 91 11.47 -7.72 21.40
CA THR A 91 12.27 -7.62 22.63
C THR A 91 12.91 -8.92 23.08
N GLU A 92 12.22 -10.05 22.96
CA GLU A 92 12.68 -11.37 23.44
C GLU A 92 13.38 -12.16 22.34
N HIS A 93 13.05 -11.92 21.07
CA HIS A 93 13.66 -12.61 19.92
C HIS A 93 14.51 -11.69 19.04
N HIS A 94 14.69 -10.42 19.43
CA HIS A 94 15.53 -9.45 18.72
C HIS A 94 15.16 -9.30 17.24
N LEU A 95 13.88 -9.46 16.89
CA LEU A 95 13.45 -9.36 15.50
C LEU A 95 13.77 -7.98 14.93
N GLY A 96 14.23 -7.94 13.68
CA GLY A 96 14.47 -6.70 12.94
C GLY A 96 13.20 -5.87 12.74
N GLY A 97 12.03 -6.50 12.91
CA GLY A 97 10.76 -5.82 12.89
C GLY A 97 9.56 -6.75 12.91
N VAL A 98 8.39 -6.15 12.71
CA VAL A 98 7.12 -6.87 12.58
C VAL A 98 6.25 -6.27 11.48
N ILE A 99 5.37 -7.08 10.91
CA ILE A 99 4.30 -6.63 10.00
C ILE A 99 2.94 -6.69 10.71
N VAL A 100 2.19 -5.59 10.62
CA VAL A 100 0.82 -5.49 11.12
C VAL A 100 -0.14 -6.06 10.07
N MET A 101 -0.84 -7.12 10.43
CA MET A 101 -1.87 -7.76 9.61
C MET A 101 -3.26 -7.32 10.07
N LYS A 102 -4.27 -7.55 9.22
CA LYS A 102 -5.69 -7.28 9.56
C LYS A 102 -6.11 -7.90 10.90
N ASP A 103 -5.67 -9.13 11.18
CA ASP A 103 -6.00 -9.86 12.41
C ASP A 103 -5.35 -9.26 13.67
N ASN A 104 -4.43 -8.31 13.52
CA ASN A 104 -3.81 -7.59 14.63
C ASN A 104 -4.61 -6.37 15.08
N LEU A 105 -5.65 -6.01 14.32
CA LEU A 105 -6.48 -4.84 14.56
C LEU A 105 -7.95 -5.25 14.78
N PRO A 106 -8.75 -4.39 15.42
CA PRO A 106 -10.21 -4.47 15.33
C PRO A 106 -10.69 -4.46 13.86
N GLU A 107 -11.91 -4.95 13.61
CA GLU A 107 -12.47 -5.05 12.24
C GLU A 107 -12.59 -3.69 11.52
N THR A 108 -12.93 -2.63 12.26
CA THR A 108 -12.97 -1.24 11.80
C THR A 108 -12.11 -0.40 12.74
N PRO A 109 -10.78 -0.43 12.57
CA PRO A 109 -9.90 0.32 13.44
C PRO A 109 -9.99 1.82 13.11
N GLU A 110 -9.92 2.65 14.13
CA GLU A 110 -9.72 4.09 13.98
C GLU A 110 -8.22 4.41 13.86
N PRO A 111 -7.81 5.51 13.19
CA PRO A 111 -6.40 5.90 13.07
C PRO A 111 -5.66 5.92 14.41
N ALA A 112 -6.29 6.42 15.47
CA ALA A 112 -5.69 6.45 16.81
C ALA A 112 -5.42 5.06 17.41
N GLN A 113 -6.20 4.04 17.03
CA GLN A 113 -5.95 2.65 17.47
C GLN A 113 -4.77 2.05 16.72
N VAL A 114 -4.65 2.32 15.42
CA VAL A 114 -3.49 1.90 14.62
C VAL A 114 -2.22 2.56 15.15
N ALA A 115 -2.24 3.89 15.37
CA ALA A 115 -1.13 4.63 15.96
C ALA A 115 -0.74 4.11 17.36
N GLY A 116 -1.72 3.71 18.19
CA GLY A 116 -1.42 3.11 19.50
C GLY A 116 -0.75 1.73 19.40
N VAL A 117 -1.03 0.96 18.34
CA VAL A 117 -0.36 -0.33 18.08
C VAL A 117 1.09 -0.08 17.66
N THR A 118 1.31 0.80 16.69
CA THR A 118 2.64 1.11 16.15
C THR A 118 3.51 1.83 17.18
N GLU A 119 2.97 2.72 18.01
CA GLU A 119 3.68 3.35 19.14
C GLU A 119 4.21 2.29 20.12
N ALA A 120 3.39 1.30 20.47
CA ALA A 120 3.82 0.21 21.36
C ALA A 120 4.94 -0.64 20.74
N LEU A 121 4.88 -0.89 19.44
CA LEU A 121 5.92 -1.63 18.70
C LEU A 121 7.20 -0.82 18.56
N ALA A 122 7.11 0.47 18.26
CA ALA A 122 8.27 1.38 18.20
C ALA A 122 8.94 1.49 19.57
N GLY A 123 8.16 1.52 20.65
CA GLY A 123 8.68 1.50 22.03
C GLY A 123 9.39 0.20 22.43
N ALA A 124 9.28 -0.87 21.62
CA ALA A 124 9.96 -2.15 21.84
C ALA A 124 11.43 -2.15 21.38
N ARG A 125 11.88 -1.06 20.73
CA ARG A 125 13.28 -0.84 20.32
C ARG A 125 14.21 -1.00 21.52
N THR A 126 15.30 -1.71 21.31
CA THR A 126 16.40 -1.81 22.28
C THR A 126 17.50 -0.81 21.89
N GLU A 127 18.25 -0.29 22.86
CA GLU A 127 19.15 0.85 22.67
C GLU A 127 20.02 0.74 21.40
N GLY A 128 19.86 1.70 20.49
CA GLY A 128 20.66 1.85 19.27
C GLY A 128 20.25 0.99 18.08
N ARG A 129 19.18 0.18 18.18
CA ARG A 129 18.72 -0.68 17.06
C ARG A 129 17.42 -0.16 16.44
N PRO A 130 17.44 0.17 15.13
CA PRO A 130 16.22 0.45 14.40
C PRO A 130 15.30 -0.78 14.36
N VAL A 131 14.00 -0.55 14.27
CA VAL A 131 12.98 -1.60 14.18
C VAL A 131 12.01 -1.22 13.09
N SER A 132 11.79 -2.14 12.16
CA SER A 132 10.81 -1.97 11.08
C SER A 132 9.41 -2.30 11.56
N ILE A 133 8.45 -1.44 11.24
CA ILE A 133 7.02 -1.70 11.41
C ILE A 133 6.38 -1.63 10.03
N GLY A 134 6.04 -2.82 9.51
CA GLY A 134 5.54 -3.00 8.15
C GLY A 134 4.02 -3.14 8.06
N VAL A 135 3.47 -2.91 6.88
CA VAL A 135 2.08 -3.19 6.49
C VAL A 135 2.01 -3.56 5.00
N ASP A 136 0.93 -4.22 4.56
CA ASP A 136 0.53 -4.25 3.14
C ASP A 136 -0.63 -3.26 2.92
N GLN A 137 -0.33 -2.02 2.60
CA GLN A 137 -1.34 -0.98 2.33
C GLN A 137 -1.19 -0.48 0.88
N GLU A 138 -1.25 -1.41 -0.07
CA GLU A 138 -1.17 -1.15 -1.52
C GLU A 138 -2.30 -0.23 -2.03
N GLY A 139 -3.45 -0.24 -1.33
CA GLY A 139 -4.70 0.35 -1.81
C GLY A 139 -5.63 -0.68 -2.44
N GLY A 140 -6.89 -0.27 -2.65
CA GLY A 140 -7.96 -1.13 -3.14
C GLY A 140 -8.04 -2.47 -2.38
N PRO A 141 -8.00 -3.64 -3.06
CA PRO A 141 -8.25 -4.95 -2.44
C PRO A 141 -7.20 -5.39 -1.43
N VAL A 142 -6.00 -4.79 -1.42
CA VAL A 142 -4.94 -5.08 -0.44
C VAL A 142 -4.71 -3.85 0.43
N SER A 143 -5.57 -3.74 1.44
CA SER A 143 -5.56 -2.68 2.44
C SER A 143 -5.77 -3.29 3.83
N ARG A 144 -4.71 -3.42 4.65
CA ARG A 144 -4.82 -4.04 5.98
C ARG A 144 -5.51 -3.16 7.01
N LEU A 145 -5.45 -1.84 6.83
CA LEU A 145 -5.85 -0.88 7.84
C LEU A 145 -7.33 -0.50 7.78
N SER A 146 -8.09 -0.93 6.76
CA SER A 146 -9.53 -0.66 6.65
C SER A 146 -9.81 0.85 6.84
N THR A 147 -10.65 1.23 7.80
CA THR A 147 -10.96 2.63 8.16
C THR A 147 -9.86 3.38 8.91
N GLY A 148 -8.76 2.71 9.24
CA GLY A 148 -7.67 3.26 10.05
C GLY A 148 -6.65 4.08 9.26
N ALA A 149 -6.74 4.09 7.93
CA ALA A 149 -5.89 4.82 7.00
C ALA A 149 -6.73 5.43 5.87
N LEU A 150 -6.12 6.27 5.05
CA LEU A 150 -6.77 6.79 3.85
C LEU A 150 -7.20 5.65 2.91
N PRO A 151 -8.38 5.77 2.24
CA PRO A 151 -8.83 4.77 1.29
C PRO A 151 -8.11 4.98 -0.05
N PHE A 152 -6.85 4.56 -0.10
CA PHE A 152 -5.98 4.68 -1.25
C PHE A 152 -6.46 3.79 -2.42
N PRO A 153 -6.49 4.31 -3.66
CA PRO A 153 -6.97 3.53 -4.80
C PRO A 153 -5.94 2.46 -5.20
N PRO A 154 -6.35 1.42 -5.94
CA PRO A 154 -5.44 0.42 -6.46
C PRO A 154 -4.51 1.01 -7.54
N LEU A 155 -3.34 0.39 -7.75
CA LEU A 155 -2.32 0.86 -8.69
C LEU A 155 -2.84 1.04 -10.13
N MET A 156 -3.77 0.20 -10.57
CA MET A 156 -4.40 0.33 -11.89
C MET A 156 -5.16 1.66 -12.06
N ALA A 157 -5.74 2.19 -10.98
CA ALA A 157 -6.41 3.49 -11.03
C ALA A 157 -5.40 4.63 -11.19
N LEU A 158 -4.24 4.55 -10.51
CA LEU A 158 -3.14 5.51 -10.67
C LEU A 158 -2.64 5.49 -12.12
N ALA A 159 -2.41 4.30 -12.69
CA ALA A 159 -2.01 4.14 -14.09
C ALA A 159 -3.05 4.71 -15.07
N ALA A 160 -4.35 4.49 -14.80
CA ALA A 160 -5.43 5.01 -15.63
C ALA A 160 -5.46 6.55 -15.70
N THR A 161 -4.86 7.27 -14.75
CA THR A 161 -4.74 8.73 -14.85
C THR A 161 -3.84 9.18 -16.01
N GLY A 162 -2.88 8.35 -16.42
CA GLY A 162 -1.84 8.73 -17.37
C GLY A 162 -0.93 9.87 -16.88
N ASP A 163 -0.91 10.15 -15.58
CA ASP A 163 -0.23 11.27 -14.95
C ASP A 163 0.75 10.75 -13.87
N LEU A 164 2.01 10.59 -14.27
CA LEU A 164 3.08 10.10 -13.40
C LEU A 164 3.37 11.05 -12.23
N GLY A 165 3.21 12.36 -12.44
CA GLY A 165 3.37 13.37 -11.39
C GLY A 165 2.31 13.23 -10.31
N LEU A 166 1.05 13.08 -10.72
CA LEU A 166 -0.06 12.80 -9.80
C LEU A 166 0.09 11.44 -9.12
N THR A 167 0.66 10.44 -9.81
CA THR A 167 0.98 9.13 -9.21
C THR A 167 1.98 9.28 -8.06
N ALA A 168 3.09 9.97 -8.28
CA ALA A 168 4.09 10.24 -7.24
C ALA A 168 3.52 11.07 -6.08
N GLU A 169 2.70 12.09 -6.38
CA GLU A 169 2.05 12.92 -5.37
C GLU A 169 1.06 12.11 -4.50
N ALA A 170 0.20 11.31 -5.13
CA ALA A 170 -0.75 10.45 -4.43
C ALA A 170 -0.03 9.42 -3.55
N THR A 171 1.04 8.78 -4.05
CA THR A 171 1.84 7.88 -3.22
C THR A 171 2.51 8.61 -2.06
N ALA A 172 3.01 9.82 -2.26
CA ALA A 172 3.56 10.62 -1.16
C ALA A 172 2.51 10.94 -0.09
N VAL A 173 1.26 11.17 -0.48
CA VAL A 173 0.12 11.31 0.45
C VAL A 173 -0.10 10.03 1.25
N GLN A 174 -0.10 8.86 0.60
CA GLN A 174 -0.26 7.57 1.27
C GLN A 174 0.88 7.26 2.24
N ALA A 175 2.11 7.49 1.80
CA ALA A 175 3.31 7.28 2.60
C ALA A 175 3.34 8.18 3.86
N ARG A 176 2.87 9.43 3.74
CA ARG A 176 2.71 10.33 4.89
C ARG A 176 1.63 9.86 5.86
N ASP A 177 0.47 9.44 5.36
CA ASP A 177 -0.60 8.87 6.20
C ASP A 177 -0.09 7.68 7.01
N LEU A 178 0.64 6.76 6.37
CA LEU A 178 1.23 5.61 7.04
C LEU A 178 2.36 5.98 8.01
N THR A 179 3.18 6.97 7.66
CA THR A 179 4.23 7.49 8.56
C THR A 179 3.64 8.15 9.80
N ASP A 180 2.57 8.94 9.65
CA ASP A 180 1.82 9.54 10.77
C ASP A 180 1.18 8.47 11.67
N LEU A 181 0.83 7.33 11.09
CA LEU A 181 0.38 6.14 11.81
C LEU A 181 1.52 5.33 12.43
N GLY A 182 2.79 5.70 12.24
CA GLY A 182 3.97 5.06 12.85
C GLY A 182 4.53 3.85 12.09
N PHE A 183 4.14 3.65 10.83
CA PHE A 183 4.76 2.64 9.96
C PHE A 183 6.07 3.16 9.37
N THR A 184 6.98 2.23 9.08
CA THR A 184 8.27 2.51 8.41
C THR A 184 8.38 1.84 7.05
N ILE A 185 7.65 0.74 6.86
CA ILE A 185 7.63 -0.02 5.61
C ILE A 185 6.19 -0.18 5.14
N ASP A 186 5.96 0.08 3.87
CA ASP A 186 4.83 -0.48 3.15
C ASP A 186 5.38 -1.49 2.15
N PHE A 187 4.89 -2.73 2.19
CA PHE A 187 5.31 -3.77 1.26
C PHE A 187 4.63 -3.56 -0.09
N ALA A 188 4.97 -2.48 -0.79
CA ALA A 188 4.40 -2.03 -2.05
C ALA A 188 5.43 -1.12 -2.76
N PRO A 189 5.33 -0.90 -4.08
CA PRO A 189 4.26 -1.31 -4.98
C PRO A 189 4.38 -2.74 -5.51
N THR A 190 3.26 -3.23 -6.03
CA THR A 190 3.30 -4.35 -6.98
C THR A 190 3.94 -3.86 -8.29
N ALA A 191 4.99 -4.54 -8.73
CA ALA A 191 5.70 -4.39 -10.00
C ALA A 191 5.33 -5.50 -11.01
N ASP A 192 4.35 -6.34 -10.68
CA ASP A 192 3.84 -7.37 -11.58
C ASP A 192 3.04 -6.78 -12.73
N VAL A 193 3.14 -7.41 -13.91
CA VAL A 193 2.36 -7.07 -15.10
C VAL A 193 1.22 -8.07 -15.27
N THR A 194 -0.02 -7.57 -15.32
CA THR A 194 -1.20 -8.45 -15.39
C THR A 194 -1.41 -9.04 -16.79
N THR A 195 -2.00 -10.24 -16.88
CA THR A 195 -2.57 -10.79 -18.12
C THR A 195 -4.05 -10.44 -18.31
N GLY A 196 -4.57 -9.47 -17.56
CA GLY A 196 -5.95 -9.03 -17.66
C GLY A 196 -6.93 -10.08 -17.13
N PRO A 197 -7.98 -10.47 -17.87
CA PRO A 197 -9.02 -11.38 -17.37
C PRO A 197 -8.55 -12.77 -16.92
N ASP A 198 -7.38 -13.21 -17.40
CA ASP A 198 -6.80 -14.52 -17.07
C ASP A 198 -5.91 -14.46 -15.81
N ASP A 199 -5.64 -13.27 -15.29
CA ASP A 199 -4.91 -13.07 -14.03
C ASP A 199 -5.81 -13.38 -12.83
N VAL A 200 -5.37 -14.35 -12.03
CA VAL A 200 -6.11 -14.88 -10.89
C VAL A 200 -5.63 -14.32 -9.54
N THR A 201 -4.59 -13.48 -9.52
CA THR A 201 -3.92 -13.08 -8.27
C THR A 201 -3.61 -11.59 -8.16
N ILE A 202 -3.11 -10.94 -9.23
CA ILE A 202 -2.64 -9.54 -9.15
C ILE A 202 -3.76 -8.57 -9.51
N ASN A 203 -4.39 -8.72 -10.68
CA ASN A 203 -5.57 -7.97 -11.08
C ASN A 203 -5.32 -6.44 -10.98
N VAL A 204 -6.25 -5.65 -10.41
CA VAL A 204 -6.11 -4.19 -10.21
C VAL A 204 -4.90 -3.77 -9.36
N ARG A 205 -4.21 -4.70 -8.70
CA ARG A 205 -2.96 -4.41 -7.98
C ARG A 205 -1.81 -4.10 -8.94
N SER A 206 -1.89 -4.54 -10.20
CA SER A 206 -0.96 -4.17 -11.26
C SER A 206 -1.35 -2.81 -11.85
N ALA A 207 -0.37 -2.05 -12.32
CA ALA A 207 -0.62 -0.84 -13.09
C ALA A 207 -1.28 -1.14 -14.45
N GLY A 208 -1.04 -2.31 -15.06
CA GLY A 208 -1.49 -2.60 -16.42
C GLY A 208 -0.88 -3.88 -17.01
N ASP A 209 -1.11 -4.10 -18.30
CA ASP A 209 -0.59 -5.27 -19.04
C ASP A 209 0.59 -4.98 -19.97
N ASP A 210 0.90 -3.70 -20.18
CA ASP A 210 2.08 -3.22 -20.89
C ASP A 210 3.26 -3.02 -19.93
N HIS A 211 4.40 -3.64 -20.25
CA HIS A 211 5.56 -3.66 -19.36
C HIS A 211 6.28 -2.31 -19.25
N GLU A 212 6.24 -1.48 -20.31
CA GLU A 212 6.86 -0.14 -20.31
C GLU A 212 6.04 0.82 -19.46
N ASP A 213 4.71 0.83 -19.66
CA ASP A 213 3.80 1.67 -18.87
C ASP A 213 3.84 1.29 -17.37
N VAL A 214 3.84 -0.02 -17.06
CA VAL A 214 3.96 -0.48 -15.66
C VAL A 214 5.30 -0.04 -15.06
N ALA A 215 6.38 -0.06 -15.83
CA ALA A 215 7.69 0.35 -15.35
C ALA A 215 7.76 1.85 -14.99
N GLU A 216 7.14 2.72 -15.79
CA GLU A 216 7.06 4.16 -15.50
C GLU A 216 6.23 4.47 -14.25
N VAL A 217 5.08 3.79 -14.10
CA VAL A 217 4.21 3.93 -12.93
C VAL A 217 4.94 3.45 -11.66
N VAL A 218 5.61 2.29 -11.71
CA VAL A 218 6.34 1.75 -10.56
C VAL A 218 7.45 2.69 -10.09
N ALA A 219 8.24 3.27 -11.00
CA ALA A 219 9.26 4.26 -10.63
C ALA A 219 8.64 5.48 -9.92
N SER A 220 7.55 6.01 -10.46
CA SER A 220 6.85 7.17 -9.87
C SER A 220 6.33 6.87 -8.45
N VAL A 221 5.86 5.64 -8.22
CA VAL A 221 5.43 5.19 -6.88
C VAL A 221 6.63 5.07 -5.93
N VAL A 222 7.77 4.55 -6.38
CA VAL A 222 8.99 4.50 -5.56
C VAL A 222 9.44 5.91 -5.13
N GLU A 223 9.43 6.87 -6.05
CA GLU A 223 9.73 8.27 -5.75
C GLU A 223 8.75 8.86 -4.73
N GLY A 224 7.45 8.58 -4.89
CA GLY A 224 6.41 9.01 -3.96
C GLY A 224 6.58 8.45 -2.55
N TYR A 225 6.97 7.18 -2.40
CA TYR A 225 7.25 6.58 -1.09
C TYR A 225 8.38 7.31 -0.36
N TRP A 226 9.49 7.59 -1.05
CA TRP A 226 10.58 8.38 -0.46
C TRP A 226 10.16 9.82 -0.10
N ALA A 227 9.39 10.48 -0.97
CA ALA A 227 8.87 11.83 -0.73
C ALA A 227 7.85 11.90 0.43
N GLY A 228 7.29 10.76 0.83
CA GLY A 228 6.44 10.61 2.01
C GLY A 228 7.12 9.96 3.22
N GLY A 229 8.43 9.69 3.15
CA GLY A 229 9.21 9.19 4.29
C GLY A 229 9.08 7.69 4.54
N MET A 230 8.80 6.88 3.53
CA MET A 230 8.51 5.46 3.70
C MET A 230 9.40 4.59 2.81
N ALA A 231 9.83 3.45 3.33
CA ALA A 231 10.47 2.42 2.51
C ALA A 231 9.42 1.56 1.81
N GLY A 232 9.47 1.50 0.48
CA GLY A 232 8.68 0.59 -0.35
C GLY A 232 9.41 -0.72 -0.66
N ALA A 233 8.67 -1.74 -1.11
CA ALA A 233 9.19 -3.00 -1.63
C ALA A 233 8.53 -3.39 -2.95
N ALA A 234 9.28 -3.31 -4.05
CA ALA A 234 8.79 -3.74 -5.37
C ALA A 234 8.57 -5.27 -5.38
N LYS A 235 7.38 -5.73 -5.79
CA LYS A 235 6.96 -7.14 -5.66
C LYS A 235 6.11 -7.65 -6.83
N HIS A 236 6.08 -8.94 -7.17
CA HIS A 236 6.74 -10.07 -6.51
C HIS A 236 7.74 -10.68 -7.50
N PHE A 237 9.03 -10.39 -7.33
CA PHE A 237 10.06 -10.83 -8.28
C PHE A 237 10.05 -12.37 -8.40
N PRO A 238 10.13 -12.97 -9.61
CA PRO A 238 10.42 -12.35 -10.91
C PRO A 238 9.19 -11.99 -11.77
N GLY A 239 8.00 -11.84 -11.16
CA GLY A 239 6.76 -11.49 -11.87
C GLY A 239 5.67 -12.55 -11.71
N HIS A 240 4.62 -12.21 -10.96
CA HIS A 240 3.49 -13.10 -10.64
C HIS A 240 2.30 -12.92 -11.60
N GLY A 241 2.06 -11.70 -12.08
CA GLY A 241 0.81 -11.30 -12.76
C GLY A 241 0.43 -12.06 -14.04
N ARG A 242 1.34 -12.86 -14.59
CA ARG A 242 1.10 -13.72 -15.76
C ARG A 242 0.90 -15.20 -15.43
N LEU A 243 0.83 -15.56 -14.14
CA LEU A 243 0.72 -16.94 -13.67
C LEU A 243 -0.73 -17.29 -13.36
N GLY A 244 -1.18 -18.46 -13.83
CA GLY A 244 -2.55 -18.93 -13.63
C GLY A 244 -2.83 -19.59 -12.27
N VAL A 245 -1.95 -19.42 -11.29
CA VAL A 245 -2.02 -20.08 -9.96
C VAL A 245 -1.62 -19.10 -8.87
N ASP A 246 -2.45 -19.00 -7.83
CA ASP A 246 -2.16 -18.20 -6.63
C ASP A 246 -1.16 -18.92 -5.70
N SER A 247 -0.08 -18.23 -5.32
CA SER A 247 0.97 -18.71 -4.41
C SER A 247 0.47 -18.93 -2.97
N HIS A 248 -0.66 -18.33 -2.59
CA HIS A 248 -1.32 -18.64 -1.31
C HIS A 248 -1.88 -20.08 -1.28
N GLU A 249 -2.19 -20.65 -2.45
CA GLU A 249 -2.83 -21.95 -2.58
C GLU A 249 -1.87 -23.06 -2.99
N SER A 250 -0.96 -22.79 -3.91
CA SER A 250 0.07 -23.74 -4.36
C SER A 250 1.20 -23.03 -5.11
N LEU A 251 2.33 -23.70 -5.32
CA LEU A 251 3.48 -23.12 -6.03
C LEU A 251 3.17 -22.85 -7.52
N PRO A 252 3.07 -21.59 -7.97
CA PRO A 252 3.02 -21.27 -9.39
C PRO A 252 4.36 -21.56 -10.05
N VAL A 253 4.32 -21.94 -11.33
CA VAL A 253 5.50 -22.26 -12.14
C VAL A 253 5.52 -21.36 -13.36
N SER A 254 6.53 -20.51 -13.46
CA SER A 254 6.79 -19.72 -14.67
C SER A 254 7.14 -20.65 -15.83
N THR A 255 6.66 -20.30 -17.02
CA THR A 255 7.06 -20.97 -18.27
C THR A 255 8.30 -20.34 -18.91
N LYS A 256 8.75 -19.20 -18.38
CA LYS A 256 9.90 -18.43 -18.86
C LYS A 256 11.04 -18.45 -17.83
N SER A 257 12.28 -18.49 -18.30
CA SER A 257 13.47 -18.26 -17.45
C SER A 257 13.60 -16.78 -17.06
N ILE A 258 14.50 -16.47 -16.12
CA ILE A 258 14.84 -15.08 -15.76
C ILE A 258 15.29 -14.29 -17.01
N ASP A 259 16.19 -14.85 -17.81
CA ASP A 259 16.68 -14.22 -19.05
C ASP A 259 15.54 -13.91 -20.03
N GLU A 260 14.54 -14.80 -20.13
CA GLU A 260 13.38 -14.59 -21.01
C GLU A 260 12.37 -13.56 -20.47
N LEU A 261 12.49 -13.20 -19.18
CA LEU A 261 11.66 -12.18 -18.51
C LEU A 261 12.34 -10.80 -18.50
N GLU A 262 13.63 -10.71 -18.85
CA GLU A 262 14.45 -9.50 -18.69
C GLU A 262 13.87 -8.26 -19.38
N ASP A 263 13.42 -8.42 -20.63
CA ASP A 263 12.81 -7.35 -21.43
C ASP A 263 11.28 -7.30 -21.29
N THR A 264 10.70 -8.07 -20.37
CA THR A 264 9.25 -8.10 -20.12
C THR A 264 8.95 -7.88 -18.65
N ASP A 265 8.78 -8.96 -17.89
CA ASP A 265 8.22 -8.93 -16.54
C ASP A 265 9.24 -8.43 -15.51
N LEU A 266 10.53 -8.37 -15.87
CA LEU A 266 11.58 -7.75 -15.06
C LEU A 266 11.75 -6.25 -15.32
N LEU A 267 11.15 -5.71 -16.38
CA LEU A 267 11.30 -4.29 -16.72
C LEU A 267 10.80 -3.37 -15.59
N PRO A 268 9.64 -3.62 -14.96
CA PRO A 268 9.21 -2.80 -13.82
C PRO A 268 10.12 -2.92 -12.59
N PHE A 269 10.73 -4.09 -12.36
CA PHE A 269 11.71 -4.25 -11.27
C PHE A 269 13.00 -3.48 -11.54
N ARG A 270 13.49 -3.49 -12.79
CA ARG A 270 14.63 -2.67 -13.20
C ARG A 270 14.35 -1.19 -12.95
N SER A 271 13.17 -0.71 -13.37
CA SER A 271 12.72 0.66 -13.16
C SER A 271 12.64 1.02 -11.67
N ALA A 272 12.12 0.12 -10.83
CA ALA A 272 12.10 0.31 -9.38
C ALA A 272 13.51 0.45 -8.78
N VAL A 273 14.46 -0.38 -9.22
CA VAL A 273 15.87 -0.32 -8.76
C VAL A 273 16.53 0.98 -9.23
N GLU A 274 16.33 1.38 -10.48
CA GLU A 274 16.84 2.64 -11.03
C GLU A 274 16.24 3.87 -10.31
N ALA A 275 14.99 3.78 -9.85
CA ALA A 275 14.33 4.79 -9.01
C ALA A 275 14.76 4.73 -7.53
N GLY A 276 15.65 3.79 -7.15
CA GLY A 276 16.20 3.71 -5.79
C GLY A 276 15.30 2.99 -4.78
N VAL A 277 14.53 1.98 -5.21
CA VAL A 277 13.72 1.18 -4.27
C VAL A 277 14.62 0.51 -3.22
N PRO A 278 14.33 0.66 -1.91
CA PRO A 278 15.19 0.07 -0.88
C PRO A 278 15.04 -1.45 -0.78
N MET A 279 13.90 -2.00 -1.19
CA MET A 279 13.59 -3.42 -1.14
C MET A 279 13.03 -3.96 -2.45
N VAL A 280 13.43 -5.20 -2.77
CA VAL A 280 12.71 -6.04 -3.73
C VAL A 280 12.22 -7.29 -3.00
N MET A 281 10.93 -7.60 -3.14
CA MET A 281 10.32 -8.78 -2.55
C MET A 281 10.36 -9.97 -3.52
N MET A 282 10.94 -11.07 -3.05
CA MET A 282 11.06 -12.33 -3.78
C MET A 282 9.81 -13.18 -3.62
N GLY A 283 9.02 -13.30 -4.69
CA GLY A 283 7.79 -14.08 -4.75
C GLY A 283 8.02 -15.59 -4.70
N HIS A 284 7.01 -16.34 -4.26
CA HIS A 284 7.03 -17.80 -4.23
C HIS A 284 6.69 -18.40 -5.61
N ILE A 285 7.56 -18.18 -6.59
CA ILE A 285 7.36 -18.59 -7.99
C ILE A 285 8.47 -19.55 -8.41
N ALA A 286 8.13 -20.73 -8.92
CA ALA A 286 9.13 -21.65 -9.45
C ALA A 286 9.53 -21.27 -10.88
N LEU A 287 10.81 -21.44 -11.20
CA LEU A 287 11.35 -21.25 -12.55
C LEU A 287 11.29 -22.57 -13.36
N PRO A 288 11.33 -22.52 -14.71
CA PRO A 288 11.27 -23.72 -15.56
C PRO A 288 12.29 -24.81 -15.22
N ASP A 289 13.49 -24.41 -14.80
CA ASP A 289 14.58 -25.33 -14.46
C ASP A 289 14.57 -25.79 -12.99
N ALA A 290 13.65 -25.22 -12.18
CA ALA A 290 13.51 -25.48 -10.75
C ALA A 290 12.04 -25.58 -10.32
N THR A 291 11.24 -26.37 -11.05
CA THR A 291 9.76 -26.43 -10.91
C THR A 291 9.20 -26.81 -9.53
N THR A 292 10.02 -27.34 -8.63
CA THR A 292 9.62 -27.70 -7.25
C THR A 292 10.21 -26.79 -6.18
N THR A 293 11.01 -25.79 -6.58
CA THR A 293 11.71 -24.89 -5.67
C THR A 293 11.29 -23.46 -6.03
N PRO A 294 10.58 -22.74 -5.15
CA PRO A 294 10.24 -21.34 -5.40
C PRO A 294 11.51 -20.48 -5.49
N ALA A 295 11.42 -19.35 -6.19
CA ALA A 295 12.47 -18.35 -6.32
C ALA A 295 13.01 -17.89 -4.96
N THR A 296 12.12 -17.76 -3.96
CA THR A 296 12.48 -17.48 -2.56
C THR A 296 13.48 -18.46 -1.94
N LEU A 297 13.58 -19.70 -2.46
CA LEU A 297 14.53 -20.71 -2.01
C LEU A 297 15.58 -21.08 -3.08
N ASN A 298 15.71 -20.27 -4.15
CA ASN A 298 16.60 -20.53 -5.27
C ASN A 298 17.67 -19.43 -5.39
N GLU A 299 18.94 -19.80 -5.23
CA GLU A 299 20.12 -18.92 -5.31
C GLU A 299 20.25 -18.18 -6.64
N GLU A 300 19.84 -18.80 -7.75
CA GLU A 300 19.90 -18.18 -9.08
C GLU A 300 18.94 -16.98 -9.18
N ALA A 301 17.81 -17.01 -8.48
CA ALA A 301 16.87 -15.89 -8.48
C ALA A 301 17.40 -14.68 -7.70
N TYR A 302 18.12 -14.91 -6.59
CA TYR A 302 18.80 -13.84 -5.86
C TYR A 302 19.98 -13.28 -6.65
N SER A 303 20.73 -14.16 -7.33
CA SER A 303 21.83 -13.75 -8.22
C SER A 303 21.32 -12.86 -9.35
N ALA A 304 20.13 -13.15 -9.91
CA ALA A 304 19.52 -12.28 -10.92
C ALA A 304 19.24 -10.85 -10.41
N LEU A 305 18.77 -10.69 -9.17
CA LEU A 305 18.57 -9.37 -8.58
C LEU A 305 19.90 -8.62 -8.39
N ARG A 306 20.94 -9.30 -7.88
CA ARG A 306 22.25 -8.69 -7.64
C ARG A 306 23.01 -8.41 -8.94
N ASP A 307 23.06 -9.38 -9.85
CA ASP A 307 23.95 -9.35 -11.03
C ASP A 307 23.28 -8.75 -12.27
N THR A 308 21.98 -9.02 -12.50
CA THR A 308 21.26 -8.57 -13.70
C THR A 308 20.60 -7.21 -13.48
N LEU A 309 19.99 -7.01 -12.31
CA LEU A 309 19.31 -5.75 -11.98
C LEU A 309 20.16 -4.77 -11.15
N ASP A 310 21.37 -5.16 -10.74
CA ASP A 310 22.28 -4.32 -9.93
C ASP A 310 21.63 -3.80 -8.62
N HIS A 311 20.71 -4.61 -8.06
CA HIS A 311 20.04 -4.25 -6.81
C HIS A 311 20.96 -4.51 -5.62
N ASP A 312 21.53 -3.46 -5.04
CA ASP A 312 22.35 -3.53 -3.83
C ASP A 312 21.55 -3.43 -2.52
N GLY A 313 20.27 -3.10 -2.59
CA GLY A 313 19.38 -2.97 -1.44
C GLY A 313 19.02 -4.30 -0.76
N VAL A 314 17.97 -4.26 0.06
CA VAL A 314 17.47 -5.44 0.78
C VAL A 314 16.67 -6.33 -0.19
N ILE A 315 16.94 -7.63 -0.19
CA ILE A 315 16.07 -8.63 -0.82
C ILE A 315 15.28 -9.31 0.29
N VAL A 316 13.98 -9.02 0.35
CA VAL A 316 13.06 -9.59 1.34
C VAL A 316 12.28 -10.75 0.73
N THR A 317 11.98 -11.78 1.50
CA THR A 317 11.09 -12.84 1.02
C THR A 317 9.64 -12.35 0.97
N ASP A 318 8.81 -12.93 0.11
CA ASP A 318 7.36 -12.98 0.37
C ASP A 318 7.07 -13.80 1.65
N ALA A 319 5.85 -13.78 2.16
CA ALA A 319 5.49 -14.34 3.45
C ALA A 319 5.78 -15.85 3.53
N LEU A 320 6.82 -16.22 4.29
CA LEU A 320 7.31 -17.59 4.39
C LEU A 320 6.30 -18.58 4.98
N ASN A 321 5.20 -18.12 5.58
CA ASN A 321 4.11 -18.97 6.05
C ASN A 321 3.12 -19.40 4.95
N MET A 322 3.29 -18.95 3.70
CA MET A 322 2.46 -19.32 2.57
C MET A 322 2.67 -20.77 2.12
N LYS A 323 1.62 -21.37 1.53
CA LYS A 323 1.61 -22.81 1.14
C LYS A 323 2.59 -23.15 0.02
N ALA A 324 2.99 -22.18 -0.80
CA ALA A 324 3.96 -22.37 -1.88
C ALA A 324 5.39 -22.68 -1.37
N VAL A 325 5.68 -22.38 -0.09
CA VAL A 325 6.96 -22.69 0.53
C VAL A 325 6.85 -23.99 1.34
N PRO A 326 7.78 -24.95 1.20
CA PRO A 326 7.82 -26.13 2.05
C PRO A 326 8.10 -25.76 3.52
N GLN A 327 7.13 -26.03 4.39
CA GLN A 327 7.19 -25.71 5.82
C GLN A 327 7.69 -26.88 6.66
N ASP A 328 8.46 -26.59 7.71
CA ASP A 328 8.83 -27.59 8.73
C ASP A 328 8.55 -27.16 10.19
N LEU A 329 7.93 -25.98 10.40
CA LEU A 329 7.62 -25.35 11.70
C LEU A 329 8.82 -25.19 12.65
N GLY A 330 10.01 -25.59 12.21
CA GLY A 330 11.25 -25.51 12.96
C GLY A 330 12.16 -24.40 12.45
N GLY A 331 11.66 -23.49 11.60
CA GLY A 331 12.44 -22.39 11.04
C GLY A 331 13.34 -22.76 9.85
N GLY A 332 13.23 -24.00 9.33
CA GLY A 332 14.12 -24.46 8.28
C GLY A 332 13.91 -23.72 6.95
N GLU A 333 12.67 -23.28 6.66
CA GLU A 333 12.39 -22.43 5.51
C GLU A 333 13.11 -21.08 5.59
N THR A 334 13.17 -20.48 6.78
CA THR A 334 13.90 -19.23 7.03
C THR A 334 15.39 -19.41 6.76
N VAL A 335 16.00 -20.46 7.31
CA VAL A 335 17.42 -20.77 7.07
C VAL A 335 17.68 -21.03 5.58
N ARG A 336 16.80 -21.76 4.89
CA ARG A 336 16.94 -22.01 3.44
C ARG A 336 16.87 -20.72 2.63
N ALA A 337 15.96 -19.79 2.95
CA ALA A 337 15.83 -18.51 2.25
C ALA A 337 17.07 -17.63 2.45
N LEU A 338 17.57 -17.51 3.68
CA LEU A 338 18.79 -16.74 3.99
C LEU A 338 20.02 -17.34 3.28
N LYS A 339 20.12 -18.67 3.21
CA LYS A 339 21.17 -19.37 2.44
C LYS A 339 21.05 -19.17 0.94
N ALA A 340 19.83 -19.09 0.41
CA ALA A 340 19.59 -18.85 -1.00
C ALA A 340 19.95 -17.41 -1.40
N GLY A 341 19.81 -16.44 -0.49
CA GLY A 341 20.25 -15.08 -0.74
C GLY A 341 19.43 -13.99 -0.06
N ALA A 342 18.30 -14.32 0.59
CA ALA A 342 17.49 -13.32 1.28
C ALA A 342 18.32 -12.56 2.32
N ASP A 343 18.13 -11.25 2.41
CA ASP A 343 18.66 -10.43 3.51
C ASP A 343 17.66 -10.35 4.66
N LEU A 344 16.36 -10.45 4.35
CA LEU A 344 15.27 -10.31 5.30
C LEU A 344 14.20 -11.38 5.06
N ALA A 345 13.86 -12.15 6.09
CA ALA A 345 12.83 -13.17 6.05
C ALA A 345 11.49 -12.62 6.59
N LEU A 346 10.46 -12.62 5.76
CA LEU A 346 9.13 -12.12 6.11
C LEU A 346 8.20 -13.25 6.57
N MET A 347 7.52 -13.02 7.69
CA MET A 347 6.43 -13.87 8.21
C MET A 347 6.73 -15.37 8.19
N PRO A 348 7.83 -15.85 8.81
CA PRO A 348 7.97 -17.28 9.05
C PRO A 348 6.78 -17.82 9.87
N PRO A 349 6.38 -19.09 9.70
CA PRO A 349 5.23 -19.67 10.41
C PRO A 349 5.30 -19.53 11.93
N ASP A 350 6.50 -19.59 12.49
CA ASP A 350 6.81 -19.34 13.89
C ASP A 350 8.11 -18.55 13.96
N SER A 351 8.02 -17.24 14.24
CA SER A 351 9.18 -16.35 14.25
C SER A 351 10.17 -16.66 15.37
N ALA A 352 9.71 -17.19 16.50
CA ALA A 352 10.58 -17.60 17.59
C ALA A 352 11.39 -18.86 17.18
N ALA A 353 10.73 -19.84 16.59
CA ALA A 353 11.40 -21.03 16.05
C ALA A 353 12.37 -20.67 14.92
N ALA A 354 11.99 -19.75 14.03
CA ALA A 354 12.84 -19.23 12.95
C ALA A 354 14.14 -18.62 13.48
N GLN A 355 14.05 -17.72 14.46
CA GLN A 355 15.23 -17.11 15.07
C GLN A 355 16.15 -18.16 15.72
N GLN A 356 15.58 -19.13 16.45
CA GLN A 356 16.36 -20.22 17.04
C GLN A 356 17.03 -21.11 15.99
N ALA A 357 16.39 -21.32 14.85
CA ALA A 357 16.96 -22.08 13.74
C ALA A 357 18.14 -21.36 13.08
N VAL A 358 18.03 -20.04 12.88
CA VAL A 358 19.12 -19.20 12.36
C VAL A 358 20.30 -19.21 13.33
N LEU A 359 20.04 -19.05 14.64
CA LEU A 359 21.07 -19.13 15.68
C LEU A 359 21.76 -20.51 15.70
N ALA A 360 21.00 -21.59 15.58
CA ALA A 360 21.56 -22.94 15.50
C ALA A 360 22.41 -23.14 14.24
N ALA A 361 21.99 -22.58 13.10
CA ALA A 361 22.72 -22.63 11.83
C ALA A 361 24.03 -21.84 11.88
N LEU A 362 24.08 -20.71 12.60
CA LEU A 362 25.34 -20.00 12.91
C LEU A 362 26.27 -20.89 13.76
N GLY A 363 25.74 -21.48 14.83
CA GLY A 363 26.51 -22.33 15.74
C GLY A 363 27.08 -23.59 15.10
N SER A 364 26.41 -24.14 14.08
CA SER A 364 26.88 -25.29 13.30
C SER A 364 27.76 -24.92 12.11
N GLY A 365 27.77 -23.64 11.69
CA GLY A 365 28.43 -23.15 10.49
C GLY A 365 27.67 -23.42 9.19
N ASP A 366 26.39 -23.80 9.27
CA ASP A 366 25.52 -24.00 8.11
C ASP A 366 25.09 -22.66 7.47
N LEU A 367 25.08 -21.60 8.30
CA LEU A 367 25.14 -20.20 7.90
C LEU A 367 26.46 -19.62 8.40
N LYS A 368 27.18 -18.88 7.55
CA LYS A 368 28.36 -18.15 8.00
C LYS A 368 27.92 -16.86 8.67
N ARG A 369 28.62 -16.50 9.75
CA ARG A 369 28.35 -15.24 10.46
C ARG A 369 28.59 -14.03 9.56
N ASP A 370 29.71 -13.99 8.84
CA ASP A 370 30.05 -12.87 7.96
C ASP A 370 28.96 -12.63 6.90
N ASP A 371 28.48 -13.70 6.25
CA ASP A 371 27.38 -13.63 5.28
C ASP A 371 26.08 -13.06 5.91
N LEU A 372 25.82 -13.34 7.19
CA LEU A 372 24.64 -12.83 7.91
C LEU A 372 24.83 -11.39 8.42
N VAL A 373 26.06 -11.00 8.74
CA VAL A 373 26.42 -9.62 9.09
C VAL A 373 26.15 -8.70 7.91
N GLU A 374 26.62 -9.03 6.71
CA GLU A 374 26.37 -8.23 5.50
C GLU A 374 24.86 -8.06 5.21
N LYS A 375 24.07 -9.10 5.47
CA LYS A 375 22.60 -9.05 5.35
C LYS A 375 21.99 -8.08 6.34
N ALA A 376 22.37 -8.20 7.61
CA ALA A 376 21.90 -7.32 8.66
C ALA A 376 22.33 -5.86 8.45
N GLU A 377 23.52 -5.62 7.90
CA GLU A 377 24.00 -4.27 7.55
C GLU A 377 23.11 -3.62 6.50
N ARG A 378 22.71 -4.33 5.43
CA ARG A 378 21.73 -3.82 4.45
C ARG A 378 20.40 -3.48 5.10
N VAL A 379 19.91 -4.34 6.00
CA VAL A 379 18.64 -4.11 6.72
C VAL A 379 18.73 -2.88 7.61
N VAL A 380 19.79 -2.74 8.41
CA VAL A 380 19.98 -1.59 9.30
C VAL A 380 20.19 -0.30 8.51
N ALA A 381 20.98 -0.33 7.44
CA ALA A 381 21.19 0.81 6.57
C ALA A 381 19.87 1.32 5.94
N MET A 382 19.01 0.41 5.49
CA MET A 382 17.66 0.75 5.02
C MET A 382 16.81 1.38 6.13
N GLN A 383 16.85 0.83 7.34
CA GLN A 383 16.08 1.37 8.47
C GLN A 383 16.53 2.79 8.84
N LEU A 384 17.83 3.05 8.88
CA LEU A 384 18.40 4.37 9.14
C LEU A 384 18.04 5.39 8.04
N ALA A 385 18.11 4.99 6.78
CA ALA A 385 17.67 5.80 5.65
C ALA A 385 16.18 6.16 5.75
N THR A 386 15.34 5.19 6.13
CA THR A 386 13.91 5.42 6.34
C THR A 386 13.67 6.43 7.46
N GLU A 387 14.37 6.30 8.58
CA GLU A 387 14.26 7.25 9.70
C GLU A 387 14.73 8.67 9.34
N GLU A 388 15.76 8.82 8.50
CA GLU A 388 16.16 10.11 7.94
C GLU A 388 15.09 10.68 7.01
N ALA A 389 14.47 9.85 6.17
CA ALA A 389 13.40 10.27 5.28
C ALA A 389 12.18 10.78 6.06
N GLN A 390 11.77 10.06 7.11
CA GLN A 390 10.70 10.49 8.02
C GLN A 390 11.02 11.82 8.70
N ARG A 391 12.23 11.96 9.26
CA ARG A 391 12.68 13.22 9.89
C ARG A 391 12.69 14.40 8.89
N SER A 392 13.07 14.14 7.64
CA SER A 392 13.09 15.15 6.58
C SER A 392 11.68 15.63 6.23
N VAL A 393 10.71 14.70 6.12
CA VAL A 393 9.30 15.02 5.87
C VAL A 393 8.68 15.80 7.03
N GLU A 394 8.93 15.39 8.27
CA GLU A 394 8.48 16.12 9.47
C GLU A 394 9.04 17.55 9.50
N ALA A 395 10.34 17.71 9.21
CA ALA A 395 11.00 19.02 9.19
C ALA A 395 10.46 19.96 8.11
N ALA A 396 9.98 19.41 6.99
CA ALA A 396 9.34 20.17 5.92
C ALA A 396 7.90 20.63 6.26
N GLY A 397 7.36 20.26 7.43
CA GLY A 397 6.01 20.62 7.84
C GLY A 397 4.91 19.77 7.19
N GLY A 398 5.26 18.60 6.65
CA GLY A 398 4.36 17.67 5.97
C GLY A 398 3.36 16.91 6.88
N SER A 399 3.32 17.19 8.19
CA SER A 399 2.51 16.45 9.18
C SER A 399 1.04 16.91 9.23
N GLY A 400 0.42 17.21 8.10
CA GLY A 400 -0.95 17.73 8.05
C GLY A 400 -1.77 17.13 6.92
N SER A 401 -2.99 16.67 7.23
CA SER A 401 -3.97 16.12 6.27
C SER A 401 -4.52 17.13 5.24
N GLY A 402 -3.98 18.35 5.21
CA GLY A 402 -4.44 19.40 4.31
C GLY A 402 -4.05 19.09 2.87
N GLY A 403 -5.02 18.67 2.05
CA GLY A 403 -4.83 18.40 0.62
C GLY A 403 -4.88 16.93 0.24
N SER A 404 -4.75 15.99 1.19
CA SER A 404 -4.79 14.54 0.91
C SER A 404 -6.09 14.12 0.20
N GLU A 405 -7.24 14.57 0.71
CA GLU A 405 -8.54 14.30 0.09
C GLU A 405 -8.66 14.92 -1.32
N ALA A 406 -8.02 16.08 -1.55
CA ALA A 406 -8.06 16.75 -2.84
C ALA A 406 -7.26 15.96 -3.89
N VAL A 407 -6.06 15.48 -3.53
CA VAL A 407 -5.23 14.63 -4.39
C VAL A 407 -5.96 13.32 -4.72
N LEU A 408 -6.53 12.63 -3.72
CA LEU A 408 -7.27 11.40 -3.97
C LEU A 408 -8.57 11.62 -4.76
N THR A 409 -9.21 12.77 -4.59
CA THR A 409 -10.35 13.18 -5.44
C THR A 409 -9.89 13.39 -6.88
N GLU A 410 -8.76 14.07 -7.10
CA GLU A 410 -8.21 14.29 -8.44
C GLU A 410 -7.83 12.97 -9.12
N VAL A 411 -7.20 12.04 -8.40
CA VAL A 411 -6.94 10.68 -8.89
C VAL A 411 -8.23 9.98 -9.29
N ALA A 412 -9.26 9.99 -8.43
CA ALA A 412 -10.53 9.35 -8.73
C ALA A 412 -11.25 9.95 -9.96
N GLU A 413 -11.19 11.27 -10.11
CA GLU A 413 -11.81 11.96 -11.26
C GLU A 413 -11.03 11.70 -12.56
N LYS A 414 -9.69 11.80 -12.54
CA LYS A 414 -8.84 11.55 -13.72
C LYS A 414 -8.77 10.07 -14.10
N SER A 415 -8.90 9.16 -13.15
CA SER A 415 -8.86 7.71 -13.43
C SER A 415 -10.19 7.14 -13.89
N LEU A 416 -11.32 7.87 -13.81
CA LEU A 416 -12.60 7.36 -14.27
C LEU A 416 -12.55 7.04 -15.78
N THR A 417 -12.71 5.76 -16.13
CA THR A 417 -12.51 5.27 -17.50
C THR A 417 -13.82 4.77 -18.09
N VAL A 418 -14.15 5.22 -19.31
CA VAL A 418 -15.28 4.70 -20.06
C VAL A 418 -14.91 3.37 -20.71
N LEU A 419 -15.67 2.32 -20.42
CA LEU A 419 -15.52 1.00 -21.02
C LEU A 419 -16.37 0.83 -22.29
N LYS A 420 -17.45 1.61 -22.40
CA LYS A 420 -18.39 1.60 -23.52
C LYS A 420 -19.24 2.86 -23.51
N GLY A 421 -19.47 3.47 -24.68
CA GLY A 421 -20.33 4.65 -24.83
C GLY A 421 -19.54 5.93 -25.08
N GLU A 422 -19.98 7.04 -24.50
CA GLU A 422 -19.41 8.39 -24.70
C GLU A 422 -18.65 8.84 -23.43
N CYS A 423 -17.64 9.70 -23.59
CA CYS A 423 -16.84 10.24 -22.48
C CYS A 423 -17.67 11.10 -21.52
N GLU A 424 -18.65 11.84 -22.05
CA GLU A 424 -19.60 12.65 -21.28
C GLU A 424 -20.94 11.92 -21.13
N PHE A 425 -21.49 11.90 -19.93
CA PHE A 425 -22.86 11.46 -19.71
C PHE A 425 -23.83 12.67 -19.78
N PRO A 426 -25.01 12.55 -20.42
CA PRO A 426 -25.97 13.66 -20.55
C PRO A 426 -26.48 14.28 -19.24
N GLY A 427 -26.25 13.61 -18.10
CA GLY A 427 -26.68 14.03 -16.78
C GLY A 427 -28.05 13.47 -16.37
N THR A 428 -28.21 13.17 -15.08
CA THR A 428 -29.48 12.81 -14.45
C THR A 428 -29.60 13.45 -13.07
N ASP A 429 -30.84 13.69 -12.62
CA ASP A 429 -31.12 14.13 -11.24
C ASP A 429 -31.42 12.96 -10.29
N SER A 430 -31.67 11.77 -10.84
CA SER A 430 -32.04 10.58 -10.06
C SER A 430 -31.61 9.28 -10.71
N ILE A 431 -31.27 8.31 -9.87
CA ILE A 431 -30.83 6.98 -10.26
C ILE A 431 -31.58 5.89 -9.49
N ASP A 432 -31.73 4.73 -10.12
CA ASP A 432 -32.12 3.48 -9.47
C ASP A 432 -30.97 2.48 -9.60
N ILE A 433 -30.39 2.06 -8.48
CA ILE A 433 -29.25 1.13 -8.45
C ILE A 433 -29.76 -0.31 -8.47
N VAL A 434 -29.22 -1.14 -9.36
CA VAL A 434 -29.62 -2.53 -9.57
C VAL A 434 -28.43 -3.49 -9.70
N GLY A 435 -28.56 -4.72 -9.21
CA GLY A 435 -27.44 -5.66 -9.19
C GLY A 435 -26.37 -5.26 -8.17
N GLY A 436 -25.30 -6.05 -8.08
CA GLY A 436 -24.29 -5.92 -7.02
C GLY A 436 -24.76 -6.46 -5.66
N SER A 437 -23.88 -6.36 -4.67
CA SER A 437 -24.13 -6.68 -3.27
C SER A 437 -24.81 -5.52 -2.53
N GLU A 438 -25.30 -5.80 -1.33
CA GLU A 438 -25.89 -4.78 -0.44
C GLU A 438 -24.85 -3.72 -0.05
N ALA A 439 -23.59 -4.12 0.16
CA ALA A 439 -22.51 -3.20 0.52
C ALA A 439 -22.18 -2.25 -0.64
N GLU A 440 -21.98 -2.77 -1.85
CA GLU A 440 -21.70 -1.95 -3.04
C GLU A 440 -22.86 -0.99 -3.35
N THR A 441 -24.11 -1.46 -3.20
CA THR A 441 -25.29 -0.61 -3.38
C THR A 441 -25.35 0.51 -2.35
N ALA A 442 -25.04 0.21 -1.08
CA ALA A 442 -25.01 1.21 -0.02
C ALA A 442 -23.91 2.26 -0.24
N ALA A 443 -22.72 1.82 -0.68
CA ALA A 443 -21.60 2.70 -0.97
C ALA A 443 -21.92 3.68 -2.12
N LEU A 444 -22.43 3.18 -3.25
CA LEU A 444 -22.82 4.05 -4.37
C LEU A 444 -24.01 4.95 -4.00
N THR A 445 -24.94 4.47 -3.18
CA THR A 445 -26.05 5.30 -2.67
C THR A 445 -25.51 6.49 -1.88
N ALA A 446 -24.60 6.26 -0.93
CA ALA A 446 -24.02 7.32 -0.12
C ALA A 446 -23.25 8.35 -0.98
N ALA A 447 -22.41 7.89 -1.90
CA ALA A 447 -21.67 8.77 -2.81
C ALA A 447 -22.61 9.59 -3.73
N ALA A 448 -23.67 8.96 -4.26
CA ALA A 448 -24.65 9.63 -5.09
C ALA A 448 -25.43 10.71 -4.32
N GLU A 449 -25.87 10.40 -3.11
CA GLU A 449 -26.59 11.37 -2.26
C GLU A 449 -25.70 12.54 -1.82
N ASP A 450 -24.43 12.28 -1.52
CA ASP A 450 -23.43 13.31 -1.20
C ASP A 450 -23.22 14.30 -2.37
N GLU A 451 -23.25 13.80 -3.60
CA GLU A 451 -23.18 14.62 -4.81
C GLU A 451 -24.56 15.16 -5.25
N GLY A 452 -25.63 14.89 -4.49
CA GLY A 452 -26.97 15.46 -4.68
C GLY A 452 -27.90 14.72 -5.64
N LEU A 453 -27.56 13.49 -6.04
CA LEU A 453 -28.47 12.61 -6.79
C LEU A 453 -29.55 12.02 -5.88
N ARG A 454 -30.77 11.89 -6.39
CA ARG A 454 -31.85 11.16 -5.69
C ARG A 454 -31.80 9.67 -6.03
N VAL A 455 -31.61 8.81 -5.03
CA VAL A 455 -31.55 7.35 -5.22
C VAL A 455 -32.91 6.69 -4.92
N GLY A 456 -33.34 5.73 -5.76
CA GLY A 456 -34.58 4.95 -5.54
C GLY A 456 -35.86 5.69 -5.93
N SER A 457 -35.76 6.70 -6.79
CA SER A 457 -36.88 7.58 -7.19
C SER A 457 -37.21 7.51 -8.69
N GLY A 458 -36.69 6.49 -9.41
CA GLY A 458 -36.75 6.43 -10.87
C GLY A 458 -35.62 7.22 -11.52
N GLY A 459 -35.51 7.14 -12.85
CA GLY A 459 -34.49 7.86 -13.63
C GLY A 459 -33.58 6.88 -14.36
N THR A 460 -32.28 7.19 -14.40
CA THR A 460 -31.26 6.32 -15.00
C THR A 460 -31.09 5.07 -14.13
N THR A 461 -31.28 3.90 -14.72
CA THR A 461 -30.94 2.64 -14.04
C THR A 461 -29.43 2.43 -14.11
N VAL A 462 -28.79 2.20 -12.96
CA VAL A 462 -27.34 2.01 -12.83
C VAL A 462 -27.08 0.61 -12.29
N SER A 463 -26.31 -0.20 -13.02
CA SER A 463 -25.94 -1.53 -12.56
C SER A 463 -24.52 -1.66 -12.06
N LEU A 464 -24.37 -2.31 -10.91
CA LEU A 464 -23.10 -2.76 -10.33
C LEU A 464 -22.78 -4.22 -10.70
N SER A 465 -23.53 -4.82 -11.64
CA SER A 465 -23.31 -6.20 -12.07
C SER A 465 -23.38 -6.33 -13.59
N PRO A 466 -22.41 -7.01 -14.23
CA PRO A 466 -22.41 -7.19 -15.68
C PRO A 466 -23.60 -8.01 -16.21
N GLN A 467 -24.29 -8.78 -15.35
CA GLN A 467 -25.42 -9.61 -15.77
C GLN A 467 -26.78 -8.90 -15.65
N THR A 468 -26.83 -7.72 -15.04
CA THR A 468 -28.08 -7.00 -14.78
C THR A 468 -28.28 -5.91 -15.83
N SER A 469 -29.43 -5.94 -16.51
CA SER A 469 -29.77 -4.93 -17.52
C SER A 469 -30.02 -3.57 -16.86
N ALA A 470 -29.39 -2.54 -17.40
CA ALA A 470 -29.51 -1.15 -16.95
C ALA A 470 -29.15 -0.18 -18.08
N ASP A 471 -29.40 1.11 -17.88
CA ASP A 471 -28.98 2.18 -18.80
C ASP A 471 -27.47 2.42 -18.72
N VAL A 472 -26.89 2.28 -17.52
CA VAL A 472 -25.45 2.42 -17.25
C VAL A 472 -24.95 1.21 -16.45
N ALA A 473 -23.76 0.72 -16.75
CA ALA A 473 -23.02 -0.19 -15.88
C ALA A 473 -21.80 0.51 -15.25
N VAL A 474 -21.54 0.25 -13.97
CA VAL A 474 -20.43 0.84 -13.21
C VAL A 474 -19.62 -0.30 -12.60
N GLY A 475 -18.36 -0.44 -13.05
CA GLY A 475 -17.37 -1.32 -12.44
C GLY A 475 -16.63 -0.66 -11.29
N THR A 476 -16.44 -1.40 -10.21
CA THR A 476 -15.71 -0.97 -8.99
C THR A 476 -14.50 -1.88 -8.70
N ALA A 477 -14.02 -2.55 -9.74
CA ALA A 477 -12.91 -3.49 -9.71
C ALA A 477 -12.23 -3.48 -11.08
N ALA A 478 -11.53 -4.55 -11.44
CA ALA A 478 -10.91 -4.67 -12.76
C ALA A 478 -11.86 -4.31 -13.91
N PRO A 479 -11.40 -3.57 -14.93
CA PRO A 479 -12.24 -3.08 -16.02
C PRO A 479 -12.93 -4.23 -16.77
N TRP A 480 -12.25 -5.37 -16.92
CA TRP A 480 -12.81 -6.54 -17.58
C TRP A 480 -13.97 -7.20 -16.83
N THR A 481 -14.24 -6.86 -15.56
CA THR A 481 -15.43 -7.36 -14.85
C THR A 481 -16.71 -6.97 -15.57
N MET A 482 -16.74 -5.78 -16.20
CA MET A 482 -17.91 -5.26 -16.90
C MET A 482 -17.99 -5.66 -18.39
N ARG A 483 -17.02 -6.42 -18.92
CA ARG A 483 -16.93 -6.76 -20.36
C ARG A 483 -18.15 -7.48 -20.96
N SER A 484 -19.00 -8.08 -20.12
CA SER A 484 -20.21 -8.81 -20.56
C SER A 484 -21.51 -8.04 -20.38
N THR A 485 -21.43 -6.76 -19.97
CA THR A 485 -22.61 -5.92 -19.78
C THR A 485 -23.37 -5.68 -21.08
N SER A 486 -24.69 -5.61 -20.95
CA SER A 486 -25.59 -5.21 -22.05
C SER A 486 -25.94 -3.73 -22.03
N ALA A 487 -25.49 -2.99 -21.00
CA ALA A 487 -25.73 -1.57 -20.88
C ALA A 487 -25.11 -0.81 -22.07
N PRO A 488 -25.80 0.21 -22.62
CA PRO A 488 -25.28 1.02 -23.72
C PRO A 488 -24.12 1.93 -23.29
N SER A 489 -24.01 2.23 -21.99
CA SER A 489 -22.89 2.98 -21.41
C SER A 489 -22.31 2.21 -20.23
N ALA A 490 -20.98 2.18 -20.12
CA ALA A 490 -20.28 1.52 -19.03
C ALA A 490 -19.02 2.31 -18.65
N VAL A 491 -18.78 2.45 -17.35
CA VAL A 491 -17.56 3.05 -16.79
C VAL A 491 -16.95 2.13 -15.74
N THR A 492 -15.66 2.30 -15.46
CA THR A 492 -15.01 1.71 -14.30
C THR A 492 -14.37 2.80 -13.45
N ALA A 493 -14.49 2.66 -12.14
CA ALA A 493 -13.79 3.47 -11.16
C ALA A 493 -12.65 2.70 -10.47
N TYR A 494 -12.39 1.45 -10.92
CA TYR A 494 -11.35 0.52 -10.44
C TYR A 494 -11.45 0.08 -8.96
N ASP A 495 -12.25 0.78 -8.16
CA ASP A 495 -12.43 0.58 -6.72
C ASP A 495 -13.86 1.00 -6.29
N ASP A 496 -14.28 0.60 -5.09
CA ASP A 496 -15.55 1.01 -4.47
C ASP A 496 -15.37 2.05 -3.33
N ASN A 497 -14.19 2.66 -3.25
CA ASN A 497 -13.91 3.68 -2.24
C ASN A 497 -14.73 4.97 -2.45
N PRO A 498 -14.88 5.81 -1.40
CA PRO A 498 -15.71 7.01 -1.48
C PRO A 498 -15.31 8.01 -2.57
N PHE A 499 -14.02 8.17 -2.87
CA PHE A 499 -13.54 9.09 -3.91
C PHE A 499 -13.92 8.58 -5.30
N ALA A 500 -13.66 7.30 -5.57
CA ALA A 500 -14.00 6.62 -6.82
C ALA A 500 -15.50 6.70 -7.13
N LEU A 501 -16.35 6.40 -6.14
CA LEU A 501 -17.81 6.42 -6.32
C LEU A 501 -18.38 7.85 -6.44
N ARG A 502 -17.75 8.85 -5.82
CA ARG A 502 -18.12 10.27 -6.04
C ARG A 502 -17.78 10.73 -7.45
N ALA A 503 -16.65 10.29 -8.02
CA ALA A 503 -16.35 10.55 -9.43
C ALA A 503 -17.42 9.95 -10.37
N VAL A 504 -17.86 8.72 -10.11
CA VAL A 504 -19.00 8.11 -10.83
C VAL A 504 -20.26 8.95 -10.70
N ALA A 505 -20.60 9.42 -9.50
CA ALA A 505 -21.79 10.24 -9.27
C ALA A 505 -21.73 11.58 -10.01
N LYS A 506 -20.58 12.27 -10.01
CA LYS A 506 -20.34 13.50 -10.78
C LYS A 506 -20.47 13.26 -12.29
N TRP A 507 -19.94 12.15 -12.79
CA TRP A 507 -20.09 11.77 -14.19
C TRP A 507 -21.57 11.52 -14.54
N LEU A 508 -22.30 10.76 -13.72
CA LEU A 508 -23.76 10.54 -13.90
C LEU A 508 -24.57 11.84 -13.88
N LYS A 509 -24.11 12.89 -13.19
CA LYS A 509 -24.73 14.23 -13.21
C LYS A 509 -24.36 15.06 -14.45
N GLY A 510 -23.40 14.62 -15.26
CA GLY A 510 -22.84 15.39 -16.36
C GLY A 510 -21.94 16.53 -15.88
N GLU A 511 -21.41 16.45 -14.66
CA GLU A 511 -20.51 17.44 -14.06
C GLU A 511 -19.03 17.06 -14.21
N LEU A 512 -18.75 15.81 -14.58
CA LEU A 512 -17.41 15.28 -14.86
C LEU A 512 -17.42 14.59 -16.23
N SER A 513 -16.40 14.85 -17.04
CA SER A 513 -16.07 14.01 -18.20
C SER A 513 -15.09 12.94 -17.77
N ALA A 514 -15.38 11.68 -18.08
CA ALA A 514 -14.42 10.60 -17.86
C ALA A 514 -13.26 10.77 -18.85
N ALA A 515 -12.02 10.70 -18.35
CA ALA A 515 -10.79 10.94 -19.11
C ALA A 515 -9.71 9.86 -18.88
N GLY A 516 -10.02 8.86 -18.04
CA GLY A 516 -9.09 7.80 -17.72
C GLY A 516 -8.72 6.98 -18.96
N ARG A 517 -7.44 6.61 -19.05
CA ARG A 517 -6.91 5.68 -20.03
C ARG A 517 -7.15 4.26 -19.55
N LEU A 518 -7.55 3.38 -20.45
CA LEU A 518 -7.66 1.96 -20.14
C LEU A 518 -6.26 1.34 -20.14
N PRO A 519 -5.70 0.91 -18.98
CA PRO A 519 -4.30 0.48 -18.91
C PRO A 519 -4.12 -1.01 -19.25
N VAL A 520 -5.13 -1.64 -19.85
CA VAL A 520 -5.19 -3.07 -20.14
C VAL A 520 -5.98 -3.37 -21.40
N GLU A 521 -5.45 -4.23 -22.26
CA GLU A 521 -6.16 -4.79 -23.39
C GLU A 521 -6.84 -6.12 -23.01
N TYR A 522 -8.13 -6.26 -23.38
CA TYR A 522 -8.88 -7.51 -23.21
C TYR A 522 -10.00 -7.64 -24.24
N PRO A 523 -10.59 -8.83 -24.46
CA PRO A 523 -11.70 -8.98 -25.38
C PRO A 523 -12.88 -8.05 -25.04
N GLY A 524 -13.19 -7.11 -25.94
CA GLY A 524 -14.22 -6.07 -25.75
C GLY A 524 -13.68 -4.70 -25.35
N SER A 525 -12.38 -4.57 -25.06
CA SER A 525 -11.74 -3.26 -24.78
C SER A 525 -11.73 -2.32 -25.99
N ASP A 526 -11.91 -2.84 -27.21
CA ASP A 526 -12.06 -2.06 -28.45
C ASP A 526 -13.37 -1.25 -28.51
N GLU A 527 -14.33 -1.52 -27.61
CA GLU A 527 -15.54 -0.71 -27.43
C GLU A 527 -15.30 0.55 -26.57
N ALA A 528 -14.17 0.62 -25.85
CA ALA A 528 -13.82 1.78 -25.03
C ALA A 528 -13.42 2.95 -25.94
N PRO A 529 -14.04 4.14 -25.78
CA PRO A 529 -13.62 5.33 -26.50
C PRO A 529 -12.27 5.85 -25.99
N ASP A 530 -11.54 6.55 -26.85
CA ASP A 530 -10.38 7.35 -26.44
C ASP A 530 -10.88 8.69 -25.86
N CYS A 531 -10.78 8.84 -24.53
CA CYS A 531 -11.22 10.02 -23.78
C CYS A 531 -10.07 10.88 -23.23
N ALA A 532 -8.83 10.53 -23.56
CA ALA A 532 -7.62 11.09 -22.93
C ALA A 532 -7.02 12.33 -23.62
#